data_AF-A0A2D4NFF5-F1
#
_entry.id   AF-A0A2D4NFF5-F1
#
_cell.length_a   1.000
_cell.length_b   1.000
_cell.length_c   1.000
_cell.angle_alpha   90.00
_cell.angle_beta   90.00
_cell.angle_gamma   90.00
#
_symmetry.space_group_name_H-M   'P 1'
#
loop_
_entity.id
_entity.type
_entity.pdbx_description
1 polymer ?
#
loop_
_entity_poly.entity_id
_entity_poly.type
_entity_poly.pdbx_seq_one_letter_code
_entity_poly.pdbx_strand_id
1 'polypeptide(L)'
;TSKPNFMPRLYINRRLAMEHRDNPALDPTCKNTVFVQVYEGLKPSDKYEKPLDYRWPLRYDQWWECKFIAEGIIDQGGGFRDSIADMSEELCPSSSETPVPLPFFVRTSNQGSGTGEARDMYVPNPSCKEFLKYEWIGQIMGAALRGKEFLVLALPGFVWKQLTGEEVSWNKDFPAIDSMLVKLLEMMEGMDKETFEFKFGNELTYTTVLSDQRMVELIPGGIRTVVHHENRLEFIHLVQKARLNESKEQIAAMQAGLLKVVPQAVLDLLTWQELEKKVCGDPEVTVEALKKLTRFEDFEPSDTRIQYFWEALNNFTNEDRSRFLRFVTGRSRLPARIYIYPDKLG
;
A
#
# COMPACT_ATOMS: atom_id res chain seq x y z
N THR A 1 -1.54 26.81 3.28
CA THR A 1 -1.02 27.70 2.21
C THR A 1 -2.18 28.37 1.49
N SER A 2 -1.91 29.35 0.60
CA SER A 2 -2.91 30.08 -0.19
C SER A 2 -3.59 29.17 -1.23
N LYS A 3 -4.64 29.67 -1.91
CA LYS A 3 -5.29 28.98 -3.04
C LYS A 3 -4.22 28.60 -4.10
N PRO A 4 -4.27 27.40 -4.72
CA PRO A 4 -3.40 27.08 -5.84
C PRO A 4 -3.64 28.06 -7.01
N ASN A 5 -2.57 28.65 -7.54
CA ASN A 5 -2.64 29.61 -8.63
C ASN A 5 -3.06 28.94 -9.96
N PHE A 6 -2.79 27.64 -10.09
CA PHE A 6 -3.10 26.82 -11.25
C PHE A 6 -3.34 25.38 -10.78
N MET A 7 -4.30 24.68 -11.39
CA MET A 7 -4.51 23.25 -11.18
C MET A 7 -3.92 22.52 -12.39
N PRO A 8 -2.92 21.63 -12.19
CA PRO A 8 -2.32 20.90 -13.30
C PRO A 8 -3.36 19.98 -13.94
N ARG A 9 -3.36 19.91 -15.27
CA ARG A 9 -4.23 19.04 -16.06
C ARG A 9 -3.42 17.91 -16.66
N LEU A 10 -3.81 16.68 -16.34
CA LEU A 10 -3.16 15.45 -16.76
C LEU A 10 -4.00 14.74 -17.81
N TYR A 11 -3.31 14.13 -18.78
CA TYR A 11 -3.91 13.27 -19.79
C TYR A 11 -3.36 11.86 -19.58
N ILE A 12 -4.22 10.95 -19.12
CA ILE A 12 -3.82 9.61 -18.68
C ILE A 12 -4.37 8.57 -19.66
N ASN A 13 -3.52 7.67 -20.14
CA ASN A 13 -3.90 6.55 -20.98
C ASN A 13 -4.08 5.28 -20.12
N ARG A 14 -5.32 5.01 -19.73
CA ARG A 14 -5.66 3.80 -18.95
C ARG A 14 -5.55 2.52 -19.72
N ARG A 15 -5.78 2.55 -21.04
CA ARG A 15 -5.63 1.37 -21.89
C ARG A 15 -4.21 0.84 -21.84
N LEU A 16 -3.21 1.73 -21.95
CA LEU A 16 -1.80 1.35 -21.81
C LEU A 16 -1.45 0.88 -20.40
N ALA A 17 -2.03 1.49 -19.36
CA ALA A 17 -1.84 1.07 -17.99
C ALA A 17 -2.41 -0.33 -17.73
N MET A 18 -3.59 -0.63 -18.29
CA MET A 18 -4.22 -1.95 -18.21
C MET A 18 -3.40 -3.01 -18.95
N GLU A 19 -2.94 -2.72 -20.16
CA GLU A 19 -2.03 -3.60 -20.91
C GLU A 19 -0.73 -3.88 -20.13
N HIS A 20 -0.15 -2.86 -19.49
CA HIS A 20 1.02 -3.02 -18.62
C HIS A 20 0.71 -3.87 -17.38
N ARG A 21 -0.46 -3.67 -16.75
CA ARG A 21 -0.88 -4.44 -15.58
C ARG A 21 -1.03 -5.93 -15.91
N ASP A 22 -1.58 -6.26 -17.08
CA ASP A 22 -1.74 -7.63 -17.53
C ASP A 22 -0.40 -8.30 -17.83
N ASN A 23 0.58 -7.54 -18.35
CA ASN A 23 1.92 -8.05 -18.61
C ASN A 23 3.01 -6.97 -18.39
N PRO A 24 3.50 -6.82 -17.14
CA PRO A 24 4.49 -5.78 -16.82
C PRO A 24 5.83 -5.94 -17.55
N ALA A 25 6.11 -7.13 -18.09
CA ALA A 25 7.35 -7.38 -18.83
C ALA A 25 7.42 -6.66 -20.18
N LEU A 26 6.28 -6.20 -20.72
CA LEU A 26 6.23 -5.47 -22.01
C LEU A 26 6.75 -4.02 -21.91
N ASP A 27 6.70 -3.43 -20.72
CA ASP A 27 7.26 -2.10 -20.46
C ASP A 27 8.07 -2.11 -19.15
N PRO A 28 9.35 -2.53 -19.21
CA PRO A 28 10.23 -2.55 -18.03
C PRO A 28 10.45 -1.17 -17.41
N THR A 29 10.17 -0.08 -18.14
CA THR A 29 10.29 1.29 -17.62
C THR A 29 9.08 1.72 -16.80
N CYS A 30 8.00 0.94 -16.82
CA CYS A 30 6.72 1.22 -16.17
C CYS A 30 6.09 2.56 -16.59
N LYS A 31 6.53 3.18 -17.70
CA LYS A 31 6.09 4.51 -18.14
C LYS A 31 4.60 4.56 -18.47
N ASN A 32 4.02 3.43 -18.82
CA ASN A 32 2.62 3.29 -19.18
C ASN A 32 1.68 3.16 -17.97
N THR A 33 2.20 2.94 -16.76
CA THR A 33 1.39 2.92 -15.53
C THR A 33 0.74 4.28 -15.27
N VAL A 34 -0.45 4.29 -14.68
CA VAL A 34 -1.10 5.52 -14.22
C VAL A 34 -0.19 6.26 -13.24
N PHE A 35 0.46 5.54 -12.33
CA PHE A 35 1.40 6.11 -11.37
C PHE A 35 2.52 6.92 -12.04
N VAL A 36 3.20 6.34 -13.04
CA VAL A 36 4.29 7.06 -13.72
C VAL A 36 3.75 8.17 -14.62
N GLN A 37 2.61 7.97 -15.29
CA GLN A 37 1.96 9.02 -16.07
C GLN A 37 1.59 10.24 -15.21
N VAL A 38 1.07 10.02 -14.00
CA VAL A 38 0.76 11.09 -13.04
C VAL A 38 2.04 11.72 -12.50
N TYR A 39 3.01 10.91 -12.08
CA TYR A 39 4.29 11.39 -11.55
C TYR A 39 5.01 12.31 -12.54
N GLU A 40 5.15 11.87 -13.79
CA GLU A 40 5.81 12.65 -14.85
C GLU A 40 4.96 13.86 -15.27
N GLY A 41 3.64 13.70 -15.36
CA GLY A 41 2.73 14.80 -15.74
C GLY A 41 2.63 15.93 -14.71
N LEU A 42 2.98 15.66 -13.45
CA LEU A 42 3.04 16.67 -12.38
C LEU A 42 4.44 17.27 -12.19
N LYS A 43 5.45 16.81 -12.92
CA LYS A 43 6.76 17.44 -12.85
C LYS A 43 6.68 18.86 -13.42
N PRO A 44 7.41 19.82 -12.82
CA PRO A 44 7.58 21.14 -13.38
C PRO A 44 8.06 21.05 -14.84
N SER A 45 7.37 21.75 -15.73
CA SER A 45 7.70 21.79 -17.16
C SER A 45 8.95 22.64 -17.46
N ASP A 46 9.25 23.56 -16.55
CA ASP A 46 10.41 24.47 -16.60
C ASP A 46 11.14 24.47 -15.26
N LYS A 47 12.45 24.70 -15.28
CA LYS A 47 13.33 24.77 -14.10
C LYS A 47 12.97 25.88 -13.11
N TYR A 48 12.18 26.86 -13.54
CA TYR A 48 11.69 27.95 -12.70
C TYR A 48 10.33 27.65 -12.07
N GLU A 49 9.62 26.65 -12.57
CA GLU A 49 8.33 26.23 -12.04
C GLU A 49 8.56 25.41 -10.76
N LYS A 50 7.85 25.78 -9.70
CA LYS A 50 7.98 25.08 -8.41
C LYS A 50 7.23 23.74 -8.48
N PRO A 51 7.76 22.68 -7.85
CA PRO A 51 7.01 21.45 -7.64
C PRO A 51 5.65 21.74 -6.99
N LEU A 52 4.65 20.92 -7.33
CA LEU A 52 3.31 21.04 -6.78
C LEU A 52 3.35 20.99 -5.25
N ASP A 53 2.73 21.97 -4.60
CA ASP A 53 2.52 21.95 -3.15
C ASP A 53 1.31 21.07 -2.81
N TYR A 54 1.44 20.15 -1.87
CA TYR A 54 0.33 19.30 -1.39
C TYR A 54 -0.30 19.81 -0.08
N ARG A 55 0.15 20.96 0.44
CA ARG A 55 -0.32 21.54 1.72
C ARG A 55 -1.57 22.42 1.58
N TRP A 56 -2.39 22.16 0.56
CA TRP A 56 -3.55 23.00 0.23
C TRP A 56 -4.57 23.04 1.39
N PRO A 57 -5.37 24.12 1.50
CA PRO A 57 -6.49 24.18 2.44
C PRO A 57 -7.53 23.09 2.18
N LEU A 58 -8.19 22.59 3.24
CA LEU A 58 -9.22 21.53 3.24
C LEU A 58 -10.41 21.74 2.27
N ARG A 59 -10.60 22.96 1.78
CA ARG A 59 -11.64 23.27 0.77
C ARG A 59 -11.25 22.83 -0.64
N TYR A 60 -9.99 22.46 -0.88
CA TYR A 60 -9.51 21.88 -2.13
C TYR A 60 -9.26 20.40 -1.89
N ASP A 61 -10.08 19.56 -2.50
CA ASP A 61 -10.08 18.10 -2.39
C ASP A 61 -9.50 17.42 -3.64
N GLN A 62 -9.00 18.20 -4.60
CA GLN A 62 -8.42 17.71 -5.84
C GLN A 62 -7.07 18.38 -6.07
N TRP A 63 -6.01 17.60 -6.35
CA TRP A 63 -4.65 18.13 -6.60
C TRP A 63 -4.33 18.32 -8.09
N TRP A 64 -5.04 17.63 -8.97
CA TRP A 64 -4.91 17.73 -10.43
C TRP A 64 -6.24 17.46 -11.12
N GLU A 65 -6.45 18.06 -12.29
CA GLU A 65 -7.51 17.69 -13.22
C GLU A 65 -7.05 16.48 -14.04
N CYS A 66 -7.89 15.45 -14.14
CA CYS A 66 -7.57 14.24 -14.88
C CYS A 66 -8.46 14.10 -16.11
N LYS A 67 -7.85 13.80 -17.26
CA LYS A 67 -8.52 13.47 -18.53
C LYS A 67 -8.02 12.13 -19.06
N PHE A 68 -8.90 11.13 -19.06
CA PHE A 68 -8.58 9.82 -19.60
C PHE A 68 -8.66 9.85 -21.12
N ILE A 69 -7.59 9.44 -21.79
CA ILE A 69 -7.49 9.47 -23.25
C ILE A 69 -8.47 8.45 -23.82
N ALA A 70 -9.32 8.90 -24.75
CA ALA A 70 -10.38 8.10 -25.38
C ALA A 70 -11.51 7.63 -24.46
N GLU A 71 -11.58 8.14 -23.23
CA GLU A 71 -12.71 7.95 -22.30
C GLU A 71 -13.45 9.28 -22.11
N GLY A 72 -14.79 9.26 -22.18
CA GLY A 72 -15.61 10.43 -21.88
C GLY A 72 -15.75 10.60 -20.36
N ILE A 73 -15.08 11.59 -19.76
CA ILE A 73 -15.28 11.91 -18.35
C ILE A 73 -16.47 12.87 -18.20
N ILE A 74 -17.47 12.47 -17.40
CA ILE A 74 -18.69 13.25 -17.16
C ILE A 74 -18.49 14.25 -15.98
N ASP A 75 -17.67 13.91 -14.99
CA ASP A 75 -17.38 14.73 -13.81
C ASP A 75 -15.85 14.88 -13.57
N GLN A 76 -15.38 16.12 -13.41
CA GLN A 76 -13.97 16.46 -13.19
C GLN A 76 -13.42 15.92 -11.86
N GLY A 77 -14.27 15.78 -10.84
CA GLY A 77 -13.89 15.19 -9.56
C GLY A 77 -13.73 13.67 -9.64
N GLY A 78 -14.51 13.01 -10.51
CA GLY A 78 -14.42 11.56 -10.76
C GLY A 78 -13.04 11.17 -11.29
N GLY A 79 -12.57 11.83 -12.35
CA GLY A 79 -11.28 11.46 -12.97
C GLY A 79 -10.08 11.54 -12.03
N PHE A 80 -10.06 12.52 -11.12
CA PHE A 80 -9.02 12.62 -10.09
C PHE A 80 -9.07 11.43 -9.12
N ARG A 81 -10.24 11.14 -8.55
CA ARG A 81 -10.43 10.01 -7.62
C ARG A 81 -10.07 8.70 -8.27
N ASP A 82 -10.49 8.51 -9.51
CA ASP A 82 -10.20 7.27 -10.21
C ASP A 82 -8.70 7.14 -10.53
N SER A 83 -7.99 8.25 -10.79
CA SER A 83 -6.52 8.20 -10.96
C SER A 83 -5.78 7.83 -9.67
N ILE A 84 -6.27 8.29 -8.50
CA ILE A 84 -5.75 7.86 -7.19
C ILE A 84 -6.01 6.36 -6.98
N ALA A 85 -7.23 5.91 -7.31
CA ALA A 85 -7.61 4.50 -7.17
C ALA A 85 -6.79 3.58 -8.08
N ASP A 86 -6.52 3.99 -9.32
CA ASP A 86 -5.65 3.26 -10.24
C ASP A 86 -4.22 3.18 -9.70
N MET A 87 -3.66 4.30 -9.19
CA MET A 87 -2.34 4.29 -8.56
C MET A 87 -2.29 3.36 -7.34
N SER A 88 -3.33 3.37 -6.49
CA SER A 88 -3.44 2.44 -5.37
C SER A 88 -3.40 0.98 -5.82
N GLU A 89 -4.13 0.66 -6.89
CA GLU A 89 -4.17 -0.69 -7.46
C GLU A 89 -2.85 -1.09 -8.12
N GLU A 90 -2.12 -0.14 -8.71
CA GLU A 90 -0.79 -0.41 -9.26
C GLU A 90 0.29 -0.56 -8.19
N LEU A 91 0.18 0.19 -7.08
CA LEU A 91 1.14 0.11 -5.97
C LEU A 91 0.93 -1.13 -5.11
N CYS A 92 -0.33 -1.49 -4.85
CA CYS A 92 -0.72 -2.64 -4.03
C CYS A 92 -1.92 -3.34 -4.66
N PRO A 93 -1.72 -4.18 -5.69
CA PRO A 93 -2.81 -4.91 -6.34
C PRO A 93 -3.68 -5.67 -5.36
N SER A 94 -5.01 -5.59 -5.51
CA SER A 94 -5.94 -6.23 -4.58
C SER A 94 -6.08 -7.75 -4.78
N SER A 95 -5.66 -8.26 -5.94
CA SER A 95 -5.69 -9.69 -6.26
C SER A 95 -4.27 -10.27 -6.28
N SER A 96 -4.10 -11.40 -5.60
CA SER A 96 -2.85 -12.18 -5.59
C SER A 96 -2.54 -12.83 -6.96
N GLU A 97 -3.48 -12.86 -7.89
CA GLU A 97 -3.25 -13.32 -9.26
C GLU A 97 -2.71 -12.21 -10.18
N THR A 98 -2.95 -10.94 -9.83
CA THR A 98 -2.47 -9.81 -10.63
C THR A 98 -0.95 -9.66 -10.47
N PRO A 99 -0.17 -9.66 -11.57
CA PRO A 99 1.26 -9.33 -11.51
C PRO A 99 1.48 -7.98 -10.82
N VAL A 100 2.58 -7.84 -10.07
CA VAL A 100 2.92 -6.55 -9.45
C VAL A 100 3.44 -5.59 -10.55
N PRO A 101 2.73 -4.50 -10.89
CA PRO A 101 3.05 -3.72 -12.07
C PRO A 101 4.12 -2.66 -11.82
N LEU A 102 4.40 -2.32 -10.56
CA LEU A 102 5.39 -1.32 -10.16
C LEU A 102 6.48 -1.93 -9.27
N PRO A 103 7.75 -1.50 -9.40
CA PRO A 103 8.86 -2.11 -8.66
C PRO A 103 8.96 -1.64 -7.20
N PHE A 104 8.07 -0.77 -6.72
CA PHE A 104 8.20 -0.10 -5.41
C PHE A 104 7.81 -0.99 -4.24
N PHE A 105 6.91 -1.94 -4.45
CA PHE A 105 6.46 -2.82 -3.39
C PHE A 105 6.53 -4.27 -3.87
N VAL A 106 6.84 -5.17 -2.96
CA VAL A 106 6.81 -6.62 -3.17
C VAL A 106 5.84 -7.24 -2.18
N ARG A 107 5.33 -8.41 -2.55
CA ARG A 107 4.41 -9.17 -1.72
C ARG A 107 5.10 -9.61 -0.42
N THR A 108 4.35 -9.71 0.67
CA THR A 108 4.88 -10.32 1.89
C THR A 108 5.26 -11.79 1.65
N SER A 109 6.25 -12.31 2.36
CA SER A 109 6.61 -13.74 2.29
C SER A 109 5.41 -14.64 2.63
N ASN A 110 4.58 -14.22 3.58
CA ASN A 110 3.34 -14.90 3.98
C ASN A 110 2.34 -15.08 2.81
N GLN A 111 2.27 -14.12 1.88
CA GLN A 111 1.45 -14.28 0.68
C GLN A 111 1.99 -15.40 -0.22
N GLY A 112 3.31 -15.44 -0.43
CA GLY A 112 3.97 -16.47 -1.24
C GLY A 112 3.86 -17.88 -0.65
N SER A 113 3.95 -18.01 0.67
CA SER A 113 3.81 -19.30 1.36
C SER A 113 2.36 -19.74 1.57
N GLY A 114 1.38 -18.83 1.39
CA GLY A 114 -0.02 -19.09 1.68
C GLY A 114 -0.33 -19.29 3.16
N THR A 115 0.53 -18.80 4.07
CA THR A 115 0.43 -19.00 5.51
C THR A 115 0.67 -17.69 6.27
N GLY A 116 0.06 -17.56 7.46
CA GLY A 116 0.23 -16.38 8.31
C GLY A 116 -0.78 -15.26 8.04
N GLU A 117 -0.54 -14.10 8.66
CA GLU A 117 -1.33 -12.87 8.52
C GLU A 117 -0.86 -12.04 7.31
N ALA A 118 -1.59 -10.97 6.98
CA ALA A 118 -1.20 -9.99 5.95
C ALA A 118 -0.84 -10.63 4.59
N ARG A 119 -1.61 -11.66 4.22
CA ARG A 119 -1.47 -12.42 2.97
C ARG A 119 -1.85 -11.66 1.71
N ASP A 120 -2.44 -10.47 1.86
CA ASP A 120 -2.81 -9.59 0.75
C ASP A 120 -2.14 -8.21 0.91
N MET A 121 -0.96 -8.20 1.55
CA MET A 121 -0.21 -6.98 1.83
C MET A 121 1.17 -6.99 1.19
N TYR A 122 1.77 -5.81 1.19
CA TYR A 122 3.01 -5.52 0.49
C TYR A 122 4.01 -4.82 1.41
N VAL A 123 5.29 -5.06 1.18
CA VAL A 123 6.42 -4.37 1.83
C VAL A 123 7.25 -3.63 0.77
N PRO A 124 7.93 -2.52 1.12
CA PRO A 124 8.75 -1.81 0.15
C PRO A 124 9.86 -2.72 -0.38
N ASN A 125 10.08 -2.69 -1.69
CA ASN A 125 11.09 -3.50 -2.36
C ASN A 125 12.53 -3.03 -1.99
N PRO A 126 13.32 -3.84 -1.26
CA PRO A 126 14.67 -3.45 -0.85
C PRO A 126 15.63 -3.19 -2.03
N SER A 127 15.40 -3.82 -3.19
CA SER A 127 16.19 -3.60 -4.41
C SER A 127 15.81 -2.35 -5.20
N CYS A 128 14.63 -1.77 -5.00
CA CYS A 128 14.23 -0.58 -5.75
C CYS A 128 14.90 0.68 -5.18
N LYS A 129 15.70 1.36 -6.00
CA LYS A 129 16.45 2.58 -5.62
C LYS A 129 15.85 3.87 -6.17
N GLU A 130 14.60 3.82 -6.64
CA GLU A 130 13.87 4.99 -7.14
C GLU A 130 13.32 5.85 -5.99
N PHE A 131 14.23 6.34 -5.13
CA PHE A 131 13.89 7.04 -3.88
C PHE A 131 13.03 8.29 -4.10
N LEU A 132 13.18 8.99 -5.23
CA LEU A 132 12.33 10.15 -5.55
C LEU A 132 10.86 9.77 -5.76
N LYS A 133 10.59 8.55 -6.25
CA LYS A 133 9.22 8.04 -6.40
C LYS A 133 8.65 7.54 -5.08
N TYR A 134 9.46 6.90 -4.22
CA TYR A 134 9.08 6.63 -2.83
C TYR A 134 8.78 7.90 -2.04
N GLU A 135 9.61 8.92 -2.20
CA GLU A 135 9.38 10.22 -1.60
C GLU A 135 8.08 10.84 -2.10
N TRP A 136 7.77 10.71 -3.39
CA TRP A 136 6.50 11.16 -3.92
C TRP A 136 5.30 10.37 -3.38
N ILE A 137 5.40 9.04 -3.23
CA ILE A 137 4.39 8.23 -2.53
C ILE A 137 4.15 8.82 -1.13
N GLY A 138 5.21 9.11 -0.39
CA GLY A 138 5.14 9.79 0.90
C GLY A 138 4.43 11.15 0.88
N GLN A 139 4.67 11.95 -0.16
CA GLN A 139 3.96 13.23 -0.35
C GLN A 139 2.46 13.01 -0.59
N ILE A 140 2.07 12.05 -1.42
CA ILE A 140 0.67 11.72 -1.67
C ILE A 140 -0.01 11.17 -0.40
N MET A 141 0.70 10.36 0.40
CA MET A 141 0.21 9.95 1.73
C MET A 141 -0.05 11.16 2.63
N GLY A 142 0.87 12.13 2.67
CA GLY A 142 0.71 13.34 3.45
C GLY A 142 -0.44 14.23 2.93
N ALA A 143 -0.66 14.23 1.61
CA ALA A 143 -1.78 14.90 0.97
C ALA A 143 -3.11 14.25 1.38
N ALA A 144 -3.20 12.91 1.33
CA ALA A 144 -4.35 12.13 1.77
C ALA A 144 -4.68 12.38 3.26
N LEU A 145 -3.66 12.37 4.14
CA LEU A 145 -3.81 12.66 5.56
C LEU A 145 -4.48 14.02 5.84
N ARG A 146 -4.16 15.02 5.02
CA ARG A 146 -4.72 16.37 5.12
C ARG A 146 -6.04 16.54 4.38
N GLY A 147 -6.34 15.64 3.43
CA GLY A 147 -7.44 15.75 2.49
C GLY A 147 -8.65 14.91 2.89
N LYS A 148 -9.53 14.68 1.91
CA LYS A 148 -10.71 13.79 2.02
C LYS A 148 -10.59 12.56 1.12
N GLU A 149 -9.45 12.43 0.46
CA GLU A 149 -9.16 11.48 -0.59
C GLU A 149 -8.10 10.53 -0.09
N PHE A 150 -8.21 9.26 -0.46
CA PHE A 150 -7.44 8.18 0.15
C PHE A 150 -6.50 7.55 -0.86
N LEU A 151 -5.23 7.42 -0.49
CA LEU A 151 -4.29 6.54 -1.16
C LEU A 151 -4.33 5.20 -0.43
N VAL A 152 -5.14 4.27 -0.94
CA VAL A 152 -5.25 2.93 -0.35
C VAL A 152 -3.96 2.16 -0.62
N LEU A 153 -3.22 1.85 0.43
CA LEU A 153 -2.02 1.00 0.40
C LEU A 153 -2.24 -0.18 1.34
N ALA A 154 -2.04 -1.40 0.85
CA ALA A 154 -2.16 -2.62 1.65
C ALA A 154 -0.81 -2.93 2.30
N LEU A 155 -0.40 -2.13 3.28
CA LEU A 155 0.86 -2.30 4.00
C LEU A 155 0.61 -2.90 5.40
N PRO A 156 1.47 -3.79 5.88
CA PRO A 156 1.37 -4.37 7.22
C PRO A 156 1.74 -3.35 8.29
N GLY A 157 1.23 -3.54 9.51
CA GLY A 157 1.54 -2.66 10.65
C GLY A 157 3.05 -2.45 10.88
N PHE A 158 3.87 -3.45 10.59
CA PHE A 158 5.34 -3.35 10.57
C PHE A 158 5.87 -2.18 9.72
N VAL A 159 5.27 -1.92 8.55
CA VAL A 159 5.67 -0.82 7.67
C VAL A 159 5.15 0.52 8.22
N TRP A 160 3.89 0.56 8.66
CA TRP A 160 3.29 1.77 9.24
C TRP A 160 3.99 2.25 10.50
N LYS A 161 4.39 1.32 11.39
CA LYS A 161 5.19 1.63 12.58
C LYS A 161 6.51 2.28 12.23
N GLN A 162 7.22 1.74 11.24
CA GLN A 162 8.46 2.36 10.79
C GLN A 162 8.23 3.77 10.23
N LEU A 163 7.13 3.98 9.50
CA LEU A 163 6.75 5.31 8.98
C LEU A 163 6.43 6.32 10.08
N THR A 164 5.81 5.90 11.20
CA THR A 164 5.55 6.76 12.37
C THR A 164 6.76 6.89 13.31
N GLY A 165 7.81 6.10 13.10
CA GLY A 165 8.96 6.04 14.01
C GLY A 165 8.71 5.21 15.28
N GLU A 166 7.61 4.45 15.32
CA GLU A 166 7.38 3.46 16.36
C GLU A 166 8.37 2.30 16.27
N GLU A 167 8.78 1.78 17.43
CA GLU A 167 9.65 0.62 17.47
C GLU A 167 8.94 -0.63 16.94
N VAL A 168 9.63 -1.35 16.07
CA VAL A 168 9.21 -2.65 15.55
C VAL A 168 9.89 -3.78 16.31
N SER A 169 9.14 -4.84 16.59
CA SER A 169 9.60 -6.02 17.31
C SER A 169 9.62 -7.24 16.40
N TRP A 170 10.73 -7.99 16.42
CA TRP A 170 10.84 -9.27 15.70
C TRP A 170 9.69 -10.23 16.05
N ASN A 171 9.44 -10.47 17.34
CA ASN A 171 8.47 -11.48 17.79
C ASN A 171 7.01 -11.04 17.61
N LYS A 172 6.73 -9.74 17.59
CA LYS A 172 5.34 -9.23 17.54
C LYS A 172 4.92 -8.77 16.16
N ASP A 173 5.81 -8.12 15.41
CA ASP A 173 5.46 -7.43 14.17
C ASP A 173 5.90 -8.21 12.93
N PHE A 174 7.06 -8.87 12.99
CA PHE A 174 7.61 -9.60 11.84
C PHE A 174 6.83 -10.87 11.43
N PRO A 175 6.08 -11.58 12.31
CA PRO A 175 5.26 -12.71 11.88
C PRO A 175 4.18 -12.34 10.84
N ALA A 176 3.75 -11.07 10.81
CA ALA A 176 2.84 -10.58 9.77
C ALA A 176 3.52 -10.50 8.39
N ILE A 177 4.85 -10.43 8.32
CA ILE A 177 5.60 -10.40 7.06
C ILE A 177 5.99 -11.82 6.63
N ASP A 178 6.58 -12.57 7.58
CA ASP A 178 7.24 -13.84 7.31
C ASP A 178 7.18 -14.76 8.54
N SER A 179 6.01 -15.32 8.78
CA SER A 179 5.74 -16.23 9.90
C SER A 179 6.56 -17.53 9.83
N MET A 180 6.91 -17.98 8.62
CA MET A 180 7.71 -19.18 8.41
C MET A 180 9.15 -18.95 8.85
N LEU A 181 9.75 -17.82 8.48
CA LEU A 181 11.10 -17.47 8.93
C LEU A 181 11.16 -17.31 10.44
N VAL A 182 10.18 -16.63 11.06
CA VAL A 182 10.13 -16.48 12.53
C VAL A 182 10.15 -17.85 13.21
N LYS A 183 9.24 -18.75 12.81
CA LYS A 183 9.17 -20.12 13.36
C LYS A 183 10.46 -20.93 13.11
N LEU A 184 11.09 -20.75 11.96
CA LEU A 184 12.35 -21.41 11.63
C LEU A 184 13.46 -20.98 12.60
N LEU A 185 13.59 -19.67 12.86
CA LEU A 185 14.61 -19.16 13.77
C LEU A 185 14.33 -19.53 15.24
N GLU A 186 13.07 -19.48 15.68
CA GLU A 186 12.67 -19.93 17.02
C GLU A 186 13.00 -21.42 17.24
N MET A 187 12.71 -22.25 16.23
CA MET A 187 13.04 -23.68 16.26
C MET A 187 14.55 -23.92 16.27
N MET A 188 15.32 -23.09 15.55
CA MET A 188 16.77 -23.17 15.50
C MET A 188 17.42 -22.77 16.84
N GLU A 189 16.86 -21.78 17.54
CA GLU A 189 17.37 -21.29 18.83
C GLU A 189 17.39 -22.41 19.89
N GLY A 190 16.26 -23.11 20.04
CA GLY A 190 16.08 -24.19 21.01
C GLY A 190 16.59 -25.57 20.58
N MET A 191 17.17 -25.68 19.37
CA MET A 191 17.62 -26.95 18.82
C MET A 191 18.88 -27.48 19.52
N ASP A 192 18.93 -28.79 19.79
CA ASP A 192 20.16 -29.46 20.22
C ASP A 192 21.14 -29.65 19.06
N LYS A 193 22.40 -29.98 19.38
CA LYS A 193 23.49 -30.05 18.40
C LYS A 193 23.27 -31.14 17.36
N GLU A 194 22.88 -32.34 17.78
CA GLU A 194 22.68 -33.48 16.88
C GLU A 194 21.57 -33.19 15.87
N THR A 195 20.45 -32.65 16.34
CA THR A 195 19.33 -32.25 15.47
C THR A 195 19.71 -31.12 14.52
N PHE A 196 20.52 -30.14 14.96
CA PHE A 196 20.98 -29.04 14.13
C PHE A 196 21.89 -29.51 13.01
N GLU A 197 22.89 -30.33 13.33
CA GLU A 197 23.80 -30.91 12.35
C GLU A 197 23.05 -31.82 11.36
N PHE A 198 22.06 -32.58 11.83
CA PHE A 198 21.22 -33.40 10.95
C PHE A 198 20.36 -32.57 9.98
N LYS A 199 19.76 -31.46 10.45
CA LYS A 199 18.86 -30.64 9.62
C LYS A 199 19.57 -29.68 8.69
N PHE A 200 20.65 -29.05 9.15
CA PHE A 200 21.32 -27.96 8.44
C PHE A 200 22.69 -28.34 7.90
N GLY A 201 23.35 -29.31 8.53
CA GLY A 201 24.65 -29.84 8.12
C GLY A 201 25.64 -28.75 7.70
N ASN A 202 26.16 -28.88 6.47
CA ASN A 202 27.03 -27.89 5.83
C ASN A 202 26.29 -27.02 4.79
N GLU A 203 24.95 -27.07 4.77
CA GLU A 203 24.13 -26.35 3.79
C GLU A 203 23.77 -24.95 4.26
N LEU A 204 23.58 -24.77 5.58
CA LEU A 204 23.29 -23.45 6.15
C LEU A 204 24.57 -22.61 6.18
N THR A 205 24.55 -21.52 5.43
CA THR A 205 25.64 -20.54 5.37
C THR A 205 25.19 -19.21 5.95
N TYR A 206 26.11 -18.27 6.19
CA TYR A 206 25.79 -16.91 6.65
C TYR A 206 25.17 -16.06 5.53
N THR A 207 24.03 -16.51 5.02
CA THR A 207 23.21 -15.85 4.00
C THR A 207 21.74 -15.86 4.43
N THR A 208 20.96 -14.94 3.86
CA THR A 208 19.51 -14.94 4.03
C THR A 208 18.83 -14.45 2.76
N VAL A 209 17.56 -14.81 2.57
CA VAL A 209 16.73 -14.36 1.44
C VAL A 209 15.84 -13.22 1.90
N LEU A 210 15.89 -12.10 1.19
CA LEU A 210 15.08 -10.90 1.44
C LEU A 210 13.70 -11.01 0.80
N SER A 211 12.82 -10.02 1.05
CA SER A 211 11.44 -10.00 0.54
C SER A 211 11.34 -9.90 -0.99
N ASP A 212 12.38 -9.42 -1.66
CA ASP A 212 12.50 -9.37 -3.12
C ASP A 212 13.13 -10.65 -3.72
N GLN A 213 13.23 -11.72 -2.92
CA GLN A 213 13.85 -13.00 -3.25
C GLN A 213 15.36 -12.96 -3.49
N ARG A 214 16.03 -11.85 -3.20
CA ARG A 214 17.49 -11.78 -3.32
C ARG A 214 18.17 -12.43 -2.12
N MET A 215 19.18 -13.26 -2.41
CA MET A 215 20.10 -13.75 -1.39
C MET A 215 21.14 -12.68 -1.05
N VAL A 216 21.36 -12.43 0.24
CA VAL A 216 22.38 -11.52 0.75
C VAL A 216 23.27 -12.22 1.76
N GLU A 217 24.55 -11.84 1.80
CA GLU A 217 25.47 -12.30 2.83
C GLU A 217 25.27 -11.51 4.12
N LEU A 218 25.28 -12.22 5.25
CA LEU A 218 25.13 -11.63 6.59
C LEU A 218 26.47 -11.13 7.16
N ILE A 219 27.57 -11.72 6.67
CA ILE A 219 28.95 -11.36 6.98
C ILE A 219 29.76 -11.38 5.68
N PRO A 220 30.93 -10.70 5.59
CA PRO A 220 31.79 -10.78 4.40
C PRO A 220 32.20 -12.22 4.08
N GLY A 221 31.91 -12.68 2.86
CA GLY A 221 32.19 -14.06 2.44
C GLY A 221 31.24 -15.09 3.03
N GLY A 222 30.11 -14.64 3.58
CA GLY A 222 29.14 -15.46 4.29
C GLY A 222 28.57 -16.61 3.46
N ILE A 223 28.57 -16.51 2.12
CA ILE A 223 28.14 -17.60 1.23
C ILE A 223 29.01 -18.86 1.32
N ARG A 224 30.25 -18.74 1.81
CA ARG A 224 31.19 -19.87 1.99
C ARG A 224 31.39 -20.26 3.44
N THR A 225 30.79 -19.52 4.36
CA THR A 225 30.95 -19.73 5.80
C THR A 225 29.74 -20.53 6.29
N VAL A 226 29.98 -21.77 6.69
CA VAL A 226 28.95 -22.65 7.26
C VAL A 226 28.58 -22.18 8.67
N VAL A 227 27.29 -22.23 8.99
CA VAL A 227 26.77 -21.97 10.33
C VAL A 227 26.80 -23.28 11.12
N HIS A 228 27.56 -23.30 12.21
CA HIS A 228 27.57 -24.40 13.16
C HIS A 228 26.61 -24.15 14.33
N HIS A 229 26.26 -25.21 15.07
CA HIS A 229 25.34 -25.11 16.21
C HIS A 229 25.80 -24.08 17.24
N GLU A 230 27.10 -23.98 17.48
CA GLU A 230 27.72 -23.05 18.43
C GLU A 230 27.48 -21.58 18.04
N ASN A 231 27.38 -21.30 16.74
CA ASN A 231 27.24 -19.95 16.21
C ASN A 231 25.81 -19.59 15.80
N ARG A 232 24.85 -20.52 15.96
CA ARG A 232 23.47 -20.35 15.47
C ARG A 232 22.78 -19.11 16.05
N LEU A 233 23.08 -18.73 17.29
CA LEU A 233 22.48 -17.55 17.92
C LEU A 233 22.95 -16.25 17.26
N GLU A 234 24.24 -16.18 16.87
CA GLU A 234 24.77 -15.05 16.10
C GLU A 234 24.11 -14.99 14.72
N PHE A 235 24.03 -16.14 14.02
CA PHE A 235 23.34 -16.23 12.75
C PHE A 235 21.88 -15.75 12.84
N ILE A 236 21.12 -16.23 13.82
CA ILE A 236 19.74 -15.79 14.09
C ILE A 236 19.70 -14.26 14.25
N HIS A 237 20.55 -13.69 15.10
CA HIS A 237 20.59 -12.24 15.31
C HIS A 237 20.88 -11.47 14.01
N LEU A 238 21.82 -11.94 13.19
CA LEU A 238 22.16 -11.31 11.92
C LEU A 238 21.00 -11.39 10.91
N VAL A 239 20.30 -12.52 10.82
CA VAL A 239 19.10 -12.66 9.99
C VAL A 239 18.03 -11.68 10.44
N GLN A 240 17.73 -11.64 11.75
CA GLN A 240 16.74 -10.72 12.31
C GLN A 240 17.08 -9.26 11.97
N LYS A 241 18.35 -8.87 12.18
CA LYS A 241 18.82 -7.53 11.88
C LYS A 241 18.70 -7.20 10.38
N ALA A 242 19.11 -8.11 9.50
CA ALA A 242 19.04 -7.90 8.06
C ALA A 242 17.58 -7.72 7.60
N ARG A 243 16.68 -8.61 8.04
CA ARG A 243 15.27 -8.62 7.63
C ARG A 243 14.46 -7.46 8.22
N LEU A 244 14.76 -7.03 9.46
CA LEU A 244 14.12 -5.84 10.05
C LEU A 244 14.54 -4.53 9.38
N ASN A 245 15.72 -4.48 8.77
CA ASN A 245 16.29 -3.25 8.18
C ASN A 245 16.30 -3.27 6.64
N GLU A 246 15.77 -4.30 6.00
CA GLU A 246 15.99 -4.53 4.57
C GLU A 246 15.50 -3.38 3.68
N SER A 247 14.40 -2.72 4.07
CA SER A 247 13.78 -1.64 3.30
C SER A 247 13.92 -0.26 3.94
N LYS A 248 14.92 -0.09 4.82
CA LYS A 248 15.10 1.15 5.61
C LYS A 248 15.27 2.40 4.75
N GLU A 249 15.97 2.30 3.61
CA GLU A 249 16.17 3.42 2.70
C GLU A 249 14.87 3.85 2.00
N GLN A 250 14.06 2.88 1.58
CA GLN A 250 12.76 3.12 0.94
C GLN A 250 11.77 3.74 1.93
N ILE A 251 11.71 3.23 3.16
CA ILE A 251 10.92 3.81 4.25
C ILE A 251 11.36 5.24 4.53
N ALA A 252 12.66 5.50 4.65
CA ALA A 252 13.18 6.84 4.90
C ALA A 252 12.81 7.83 3.78
N ALA A 253 12.82 7.38 2.52
CA ALA A 253 12.36 8.19 1.39
C ALA A 253 10.86 8.52 1.51
N MET A 254 10.01 7.53 1.82
CA MET A 254 8.58 7.76 2.06
C MET A 254 8.33 8.72 3.23
N GLN A 255 9.07 8.58 4.34
CA GLN A 255 8.99 9.49 5.49
C GLN A 255 9.40 10.92 5.11
N ALA A 256 10.48 11.09 4.33
CA ALA A 256 10.90 12.40 3.85
C ALA A 256 9.79 13.09 3.03
N GLY A 257 9.07 12.30 2.22
CA GLY A 257 7.91 12.75 1.46
C GLY A 257 6.74 13.17 2.36
N LEU A 258 6.44 12.36 3.37
CA LEU A 258 5.39 12.63 4.34
C LEU A 258 5.67 13.96 5.08
N LEU A 259 6.93 14.17 5.49
CA LEU A 259 7.40 15.37 6.18
C LEU A 259 7.43 16.63 5.30
N LYS A 260 7.50 16.46 3.97
CA LYS A 260 7.31 17.56 3.03
C LYS A 260 5.88 18.08 3.02
N VAL A 261 4.90 17.36 3.55
CA VAL A 261 3.49 17.76 3.55
C VAL A 261 2.91 17.95 4.95
N VAL A 262 3.31 17.09 5.89
CA VAL A 262 2.80 17.03 7.26
C VAL A 262 3.95 17.35 8.22
N PRO A 263 3.82 18.33 9.14
CA PRO A 263 4.86 18.60 10.12
C PRO A 263 5.15 17.39 11.03
N GLN A 264 6.42 17.19 11.41
CA GLN A 264 6.84 16.11 12.33
C GLN A 264 5.97 16.04 13.59
N ALA A 265 5.73 17.19 14.24
CA ALA A 265 4.93 17.26 15.46
C ALA A 265 3.48 16.76 15.30
N VAL A 266 2.93 16.74 14.08
CA VAL A 266 1.61 16.14 13.82
C VAL A 266 1.73 14.63 13.67
N LEU A 267 2.80 14.14 13.05
CA LEU A 267 3.05 12.70 12.90
C LEU A 267 3.34 12.04 14.24
N ASP A 268 4.09 12.70 15.13
CA ASP A 268 4.42 12.20 16.47
C ASP A 268 3.18 12.04 17.37
N LEU A 269 2.06 12.68 17.03
CA LEU A 269 0.80 12.57 17.75
C LEU A 269 -0.09 11.43 17.24
N LEU A 270 0.26 10.79 16.12
CA LEU A 270 -0.53 9.73 15.51
C LEU A 270 0.10 8.38 15.82
N THR A 271 -0.73 7.45 16.27
CA THR A 271 -0.39 6.03 16.20
C THR A 271 -0.33 5.57 14.73
N TRP A 272 0.38 4.48 14.46
CA TRP A 272 0.46 3.91 13.11
C TRP A 272 -0.93 3.55 12.55
N GLN A 273 -1.87 3.11 13.39
CA GLN A 273 -3.25 2.81 12.97
C GLN A 273 -4.00 4.08 12.56
N GLU A 274 -3.83 5.18 13.29
CA GLU A 274 -4.45 6.46 12.93
C GLU A 274 -3.84 7.03 11.65
N LEU A 275 -2.52 6.89 11.46
CA LEU A 275 -1.85 7.25 10.21
C LEU A 275 -2.42 6.43 9.04
N GLU A 276 -2.47 5.10 9.16
CA GLU A 276 -3.06 4.24 8.12
C GLU A 276 -4.50 4.67 7.81
N LYS A 277 -5.34 4.82 8.84
CA LYS A 277 -6.75 5.17 8.66
C LYS A 277 -6.93 6.54 7.99
N LYS A 278 -6.06 7.50 8.28
CA LYS A 278 -6.10 8.83 7.65
C LYS A 278 -5.61 8.81 6.20
N VAL A 279 -4.65 7.96 5.87
CA VAL A 279 -4.08 7.84 4.51
C VAL A 279 -4.96 6.98 3.61
N CYS A 280 -5.38 5.83 4.10
CA CYS A 280 -6.08 4.79 3.33
C CYS A 280 -7.60 4.82 3.51
N GLY A 281 -8.12 5.47 4.56
CA GLY A 281 -9.51 5.32 4.98
C GLY A 281 -9.71 4.08 5.87
N ASP A 282 -10.94 3.89 6.33
CA ASP A 282 -11.31 2.80 7.23
C ASP A 282 -11.37 1.46 6.47
N PRO A 283 -10.55 0.46 6.84
CA PRO A 283 -10.60 -0.87 6.24
C PRO A 283 -11.87 -1.65 6.64
N GLU A 284 -12.50 -1.31 7.76
CA GLU A 284 -13.71 -1.99 8.22
C GLU A 284 -14.96 -1.31 7.65
N VAL A 285 -15.64 -2.02 6.76
CA VAL A 285 -16.86 -1.55 6.10
C VAL A 285 -18.07 -2.16 6.80
N THR A 286 -18.45 -1.61 7.95
CA THR A 286 -19.64 -2.08 8.69
C THR A 286 -20.93 -1.61 8.02
N VAL A 287 -22.01 -2.40 8.17
CA VAL A 287 -23.32 -2.03 7.62
C VAL A 287 -23.85 -0.76 8.31
N GLU A 288 -23.57 -0.56 9.58
CA GLU A 288 -23.92 0.63 10.34
C GLU A 288 -23.23 1.89 9.77
N ALA A 289 -21.97 1.77 9.38
CA ALA A 289 -21.24 2.87 8.75
C ALA A 289 -21.77 3.15 7.34
N LEU A 290 -22.04 2.11 6.54
CA LEU A 290 -22.68 2.25 5.23
C LEU A 290 -24.04 2.96 5.35
N LYS A 291 -24.90 2.54 6.28
CA LYS A 291 -26.20 3.18 6.54
C LYS A 291 -26.08 4.68 6.80
N LYS A 292 -25.05 5.12 7.54
CA LYS A 292 -24.82 6.54 7.83
C LYS A 292 -24.41 7.33 6.58
N LEU A 293 -23.72 6.67 5.64
CA LEU A 293 -23.14 7.28 4.44
C LEU A 293 -23.98 7.10 3.17
N THR A 294 -24.96 6.21 3.19
CA THR A 294 -25.93 6.01 2.12
C THR A 294 -27.13 6.96 2.27
N ARG A 295 -27.57 7.53 1.15
CA ARG A 295 -28.81 8.29 1.02
C ARG A 295 -29.65 7.65 -0.07
N PHE A 296 -30.87 7.28 0.28
CA PHE A 296 -31.88 6.87 -0.67
C PHE A 296 -32.68 8.12 -1.04
N GLU A 297 -32.63 8.52 -2.30
CA GLU A 297 -33.41 9.64 -2.83
C GLU A 297 -34.60 9.07 -3.60
N ASP A 298 -35.79 9.67 -3.44
CA ASP A 298 -37.03 9.24 -4.09
C ASP A 298 -37.51 7.81 -3.75
N PHE A 299 -37.13 7.29 -2.58
CA PHE A 299 -37.70 6.07 -2.00
C PHE A 299 -38.64 6.40 -0.83
N GLU A 300 -39.68 5.60 -0.68
CA GLU A 300 -40.53 5.64 0.51
C GLU A 300 -39.79 5.09 1.74
N PRO A 301 -39.95 5.68 2.95
CA PRO A 301 -39.28 5.21 4.15
C PRO A 301 -39.55 3.74 4.53
N SER A 302 -40.67 3.18 4.07
CA SER A 302 -41.08 1.78 4.31
C SER A 302 -40.82 0.84 3.12
N ASP A 303 -40.07 1.28 2.11
CA ASP A 303 -39.82 0.49 0.90
C ASP A 303 -39.10 -0.83 1.23
N THR A 304 -39.71 -1.95 0.82
CA THR A 304 -39.17 -3.30 1.08
C THR A 304 -37.85 -3.56 0.36
N ARG A 305 -37.58 -2.87 -0.76
CA ARG A 305 -36.31 -2.99 -1.50
C ARG A 305 -35.14 -2.47 -0.68
N ILE A 306 -35.34 -1.40 0.10
CA ILE A 306 -34.33 -0.88 1.03
C ILE A 306 -34.03 -1.90 2.12
N GLN A 307 -35.05 -2.59 2.62
CA GLN A 307 -34.89 -3.63 3.64
C GLN A 307 -34.06 -4.80 3.10
N TYR A 308 -34.42 -5.32 1.92
CA TYR A 308 -33.66 -6.40 1.27
C TYR A 308 -32.22 -5.99 0.93
N PHE A 309 -32.00 -4.75 0.51
CA PHE A 309 -30.66 -4.23 0.26
C PHE A 309 -29.78 -4.29 1.52
N TRP A 310 -30.29 -3.85 2.67
CA TRP A 310 -29.54 -3.92 3.92
C TRP A 310 -29.39 -5.33 4.47
N GLU A 311 -30.40 -6.19 4.28
CA GLU A 311 -30.31 -7.60 4.63
C GLU A 311 -29.20 -8.31 3.84
N ALA A 312 -29.11 -8.06 2.53
CA ALA A 312 -28.05 -8.60 1.69
C ALA A 312 -26.66 -8.13 2.16
N LEU A 313 -26.48 -6.83 2.44
CA LEU A 313 -25.21 -6.29 2.93
C LEU A 313 -24.84 -6.79 4.34
N ASN A 314 -25.81 -7.15 5.18
CA ASN A 314 -25.54 -7.77 6.48
C ASN A 314 -25.01 -9.20 6.34
N ASN A 315 -25.41 -9.90 5.28
CA ASN A 315 -24.94 -11.25 4.99
C ASN A 315 -23.57 -11.28 4.29
N PHE A 316 -23.07 -10.13 3.85
CA PHE A 316 -21.77 -10.00 3.20
C PHE A 316 -20.62 -9.99 4.23
N THR A 317 -19.49 -10.60 3.85
CA THR A 317 -18.24 -10.46 4.60
C THR A 317 -17.72 -9.02 4.52
N ASN A 318 -16.71 -8.65 5.33
CA ASN A 318 -16.07 -7.34 5.18
C ASN A 318 -15.48 -7.14 3.78
N GLU A 319 -14.92 -8.21 3.20
CA GLU A 319 -14.34 -8.19 1.86
C GLU A 319 -15.42 -7.95 0.79
N ASP A 320 -16.55 -8.64 0.88
CA ASP A 320 -17.67 -8.44 -0.04
C ASP A 320 -18.26 -7.01 0.08
N ARG A 321 -18.34 -6.47 1.30
CA ARG A 321 -18.77 -5.07 1.52
C ARG A 321 -17.76 -4.05 0.96
N SER A 322 -16.46 -4.34 1.05
CA SER A 322 -15.40 -3.51 0.43
C SER A 322 -15.48 -3.55 -1.10
N ARG A 323 -15.72 -4.72 -1.70
CA ARG A 323 -15.95 -4.87 -3.14
C ARG A 323 -17.21 -4.15 -3.60
N PHE A 324 -18.30 -4.24 -2.84
CA PHE A 324 -19.52 -3.47 -3.09
C PHE A 324 -19.25 -1.96 -3.07
N LEU A 325 -18.52 -1.47 -2.05
CA LEU A 325 -18.16 -0.06 -1.96
C LEU A 325 -17.33 0.39 -3.17
N ARG A 326 -16.39 -0.45 -3.62
CA ARG A 326 -15.57 -0.18 -4.81
C ARG A 326 -16.44 -0.12 -6.06
N PHE A 327 -17.38 -1.04 -6.20
CA PHE A 327 -18.30 -1.08 -7.34
C PHE A 327 -19.15 0.19 -7.43
N VAL A 328 -19.72 0.66 -6.31
CA VAL A 328 -20.64 1.82 -6.32
C VAL A 328 -19.95 3.18 -6.25
N THR A 329 -18.71 3.26 -5.74
CA THR A 329 -18.04 4.56 -5.48
C THR A 329 -16.63 4.68 -6.06
N GLY A 330 -16.07 3.60 -6.62
CA GLY A 330 -14.65 3.52 -6.99
C GLY A 330 -13.70 3.34 -5.81
N ARG A 331 -14.19 3.38 -4.55
CA ARG A 331 -13.38 3.29 -3.33
C ARG A 331 -13.60 1.97 -2.60
N SER A 332 -12.53 1.35 -2.12
CA SER A 332 -12.60 0.12 -1.31
C SER A 332 -12.69 0.38 0.20
N ARG A 333 -12.50 1.63 0.66
CA ARG A 333 -12.48 2.03 2.07
C ARG A 333 -13.38 3.23 2.36
N LEU A 334 -13.88 3.31 3.59
CA LEU A 334 -14.74 4.40 4.05
C LEU A 334 -13.91 5.64 4.48
N PRO A 335 -14.52 6.83 4.56
CA PRO A 335 -15.87 7.20 4.13
C PRO A 335 -16.01 7.32 2.61
N ALA A 336 -17.12 6.80 2.10
CA ALA A 336 -17.60 7.02 0.74
C ALA A 336 -19.12 7.23 0.79
N ARG A 337 -19.60 8.37 0.26
CA ARG A 337 -21.04 8.67 0.25
C ARG A 337 -21.71 7.97 -0.93
N ILE A 338 -22.85 7.35 -0.68
CA ILE A 338 -23.60 6.59 -1.68
C ILE A 338 -24.97 7.24 -1.84
N TYR A 339 -25.33 7.56 -3.08
CA TYR A 339 -26.67 8.05 -3.43
C TYR A 339 -27.35 6.98 -4.28
N ILE A 340 -28.49 6.48 -3.82
CA ILE A 340 -29.26 5.44 -4.50
C ILE A 340 -30.58 6.05 -4.94
N TYR A 341 -30.87 5.91 -6.22
CA TYR A 341 -32.09 6.37 -6.87
C TYR A 341 -32.94 5.17 -7.29
N PRO A 342 -34.27 5.27 -7.28
CA PRO A 342 -35.12 4.27 -7.90
C PRO A 342 -34.84 4.25 -9.40
N ASP A 343 -34.97 3.08 -10.01
CA ASP A 343 -34.88 2.98 -11.46
C ASP A 343 -35.95 3.88 -12.09
N LYS A 344 -35.56 4.73 -13.04
CA LYS A 344 -36.50 5.65 -13.72
C LYS A 344 -37.38 4.92 -14.74
N LEU A 345 -37.12 3.63 -14.95
CA LEU A 345 -37.88 2.71 -15.77
C LEU A 345 -38.12 1.47 -14.90
N GLY A 346 -39.37 1.29 -14.44
CA GLY A 346 -39.75 0.21 -13.52
C GLY A 346 -39.58 -1.19 -14.07
#